data_AF-A0A7C8RAT5-F1
#
_entry.id   AF-A0A7C8RAT5-F1
#
_cell.length_a   1.000
_cell.length_b   1.000
_cell.length_c   1.000
_cell.angle_alpha   90.00
_cell.angle_beta   90.00
_cell.angle_gamma   90.00
#
_symmetry.space_group_name_H-M   'P 1'
#
loop_
_entity.id
_entity.type
_entity.pdbx_description
1 polymer ?
#
loop_
_entity_poly.entity_id
_entity_poly.type
_entity_poly.pdbx_seq_one_letter_code
_entity_poly.pdbx_strand_id
1 'polypeptide(L)'
;MDYEFPVSRAVVARLQTLTYTSYLHASSINNYPKPDQSAQDTVASAEDQHRKTVRQDTRALDQLIRKQEDAIRGLKSQIERLHKREEATREKITLAKTIALKDGSQSYFNELPWLPDDDSGTNTLLTLRNVLKVIEANRKGVTDTERKIEEMKKMVRRERGWVATAQEIEKELDRKIYELEGIDRLPEPSKRREKKEIEAYEKEVNEMRRTSARLTKELQKFVKEKLGAAIAVEEAGGPVIGSKINVSELKNYLDIEAEAGKTGRRTKAVKAKERGQKRLDEIWGDDEGVTISPEEKAGEELLELIEKLVNTMLNDDPHAYTKLTRESAASRYLVRSFVATLHPKDAMRIRLIDFGGKIDAGR
;
A
#
# COMPACT_ATOMS: atom_id res chain seq x y z
N MET A 1 -38.52 35.32 -9.80
CA MET A 1 -37.26 35.21 -9.05
C MET A 1 -36.27 36.11 -9.76
N ASP A 2 -36.23 37.36 -9.34
CA ASP A 2 -35.28 38.33 -9.88
C ASP A 2 -33.90 37.93 -9.38
N TYR A 3 -33.09 37.39 -10.28
CA TYR A 3 -31.67 37.19 -10.01
C TYR A 3 -31.05 38.58 -9.91
N GLU A 4 -30.86 39.07 -8.68
CA GLU A 4 -29.91 40.16 -8.43
C GLU A 4 -28.56 39.68 -8.93
N PHE A 5 -28.13 40.19 -10.08
CA PHE A 5 -26.79 39.92 -10.58
C PHE A 5 -25.79 40.46 -9.55
N PRO A 6 -24.89 39.62 -9.01
CA PRO A 6 -23.91 40.06 -8.00
C PRO A 6 -22.81 40.96 -8.60
N VAL A 7 -23.02 41.47 -9.82
CA VAL A 7 -22.06 42.22 -10.62
C VAL A 7 -22.77 43.46 -11.16
N SER A 8 -22.18 44.63 -10.95
CA SER A 8 -22.73 45.89 -11.45
C SER A 8 -22.87 45.86 -12.98
N ARG A 9 -23.90 46.53 -13.51
CA ARG A 9 -24.15 46.60 -14.96
C ARG A 9 -22.95 47.18 -15.73
N ALA A 10 -22.22 48.10 -15.11
CA ALA A 10 -21.00 48.69 -15.67
C ALA A 10 -19.87 47.67 -15.84
N VAL A 11 -19.65 46.81 -14.84
CA VAL A 11 -18.65 45.73 -14.93
C VAL A 11 -19.06 44.72 -15.99
N VAL A 12 -20.35 44.36 -16.09
CA VAL A 12 -20.85 43.47 -17.15
C VAL A 12 -20.63 44.07 -18.53
N ALA A 13 -20.98 45.35 -18.73
CA ALA A 13 -20.78 46.03 -20.02
C ALA A 13 -19.29 46.09 -20.40
N ARG A 14 -18.40 46.38 -19.43
CA ARG A 14 -16.95 46.40 -19.64
C ARG A 14 -16.37 45.01 -19.94
N LEU A 15 -16.89 43.97 -19.29
CA LEU A 15 -16.52 42.59 -19.62
C LEU A 15 -17.02 42.18 -21.00
N GLN A 16 -18.20 42.62 -21.42
CA GLN A 16 -18.71 42.37 -22.77
C GLN A 16 -17.86 43.05 -23.83
N THR A 17 -17.42 44.30 -23.60
CA THR A 17 -16.51 44.97 -24.52
C THR A 17 -15.15 44.26 -24.57
N LEU A 18 -14.56 43.91 -23.41
CA LEU A 18 -13.28 43.19 -23.34
C LEU A 18 -13.34 41.76 -23.89
N THR A 19 -14.47 41.05 -23.76
CA THR A 19 -14.61 39.70 -24.34
C THR A 19 -14.80 39.79 -25.85
N TYR A 20 -15.60 40.72 -26.34
CA TYR A 20 -15.72 41.03 -27.77
C TYR A 20 -14.36 41.41 -28.37
N THR A 21 -13.56 42.21 -27.68
CA THR A 21 -12.20 42.57 -28.12
C THR A 21 -11.27 41.34 -28.16
N SER A 22 -11.29 40.50 -27.12
CA SER A 22 -10.49 39.27 -27.06
C SER A 22 -10.84 38.29 -28.18
N TYR A 23 -12.13 38.19 -28.53
CA TYR A 23 -12.63 37.36 -29.61
C TYR A 23 -12.13 37.86 -30.96
N LEU A 24 -12.19 39.17 -31.21
CA LEU A 24 -11.64 39.78 -32.42
C LEU A 24 -10.12 39.58 -32.52
N HIS A 25 -9.38 39.71 -31.40
CA HIS A 25 -7.94 39.46 -31.38
C HIS A 25 -7.60 37.99 -31.64
N ALA A 26 -8.33 37.05 -31.03
CA ALA A 26 -8.18 35.60 -31.24
C ALA A 26 -8.57 35.17 -32.66
N SER A 27 -9.55 35.84 -33.27
CA SER A 27 -9.95 35.59 -34.65
C SER A 27 -8.82 35.92 -35.65
N SER A 28 -8.00 36.94 -35.35
CA SER A 28 -6.81 37.29 -36.16
C SER A 28 -5.69 36.23 -36.09
N ILE A 29 -5.65 35.43 -35.01
CA ILE A 29 -4.65 34.38 -34.79
C ILE A 29 -5.05 33.07 -35.48
N ASN A 30 -6.35 32.82 -35.67
CA ASN A 30 -6.90 31.54 -36.16
C ASN A 30 -7.44 31.57 -37.61
N ASN A 31 -6.86 32.37 -38.52
CA ASN A 31 -7.25 32.44 -39.95
C ASN A 31 -8.72 32.82 -40.23
N TYR A 32 -9.41 33.49 -39.30
CA TYR A 32 -10.71 34.12 -39.59
C TYR A 32 -10.50 35.45 -40.34
N PRO A 33 -11.50 35.94 -41.11
CA PRO A 33 -11.37 37.22 -41.82
C PRO A 33 -10.96 38.32 -40.83
N LYS A 34 -9.86 39.03 -41.17
CA LYS A 34 -9.30 40.08 -40.32
C LYS A 34 -10.38 41.14 -40.07
N PRO A 35 -10.66 41.50 -38.82
CA PRO A 35 -11.54 42.63 -38.54
C PRO A 35 -10.94 43.92 -39.11
N ASP A 36 -11.81 44.85 -39.49
CA ASP A 36 -11.45 46.15 -40.06
C ASP A 36 -10.49 46.92 -39.12
N GLN A 37 -9.56 47.72 -39.67
CA GLN A 37 -8.54 48.43 -38.89
C GLN A 37 -9.15 49.37 -37.84
N SER A 38 -10.30 49.96 -38.17
CA SER A 38 -11.12 50.77 -37.27
C SER A 38 -11.57 50.02 -36.00
N ALA A 39 -11.85 48.72 -36.11
CA ALA A 39 -12.22 47.85 -34.99
C ALA A 39 -11.02 47.47 -34.11
N GLN A 40 -9.81 47.40 -34.67
CA GLN A 40 -8.59 47.11 -33.89
C GLN A 40 -8.13 48.32 -33.08
N ASP A 41 -8.27 49.53 -33.62
CA ASP A 41 -7.89 50.77 -32.90
C ASP A 41 -8.82 51.06 -31.72
N THR A 42 -10.12 50.79 -31.88
CA THR A 42 -11.10 50.90 -30.79
C THR A 42 -10.85 49.88 -29.67
N VAL A 43 -10.38 48.68 -30.04
CA VAL A 43 -9.99 47.60 -29.11
C VAL A 43 -8.75 47.98 -28.30
N ALA A 44 -7.67 48.40 -28.96
CA ALA A 44 -6.44 48.80 -28.29
C ALA A 44 -6.69 49.99 -27.34
N SER A 45 -7.53 50.94 -27.75
CA SER A 45 -7.96 52.06 -26.91
C SER A 45 -8.72 51.60 -25.65
N ALA A 46 -9.63 50.63 -25.77
CA ALA A 46 -10.39 50.12 -24.63
C ALA A 46 -9.48 49.37 -23.62
N GLU A 47 -8.53 48.57 -24.11
CA GLU A 47 -7.54 47.89 -23.25
C GLU A 47 -6.63 48.88 -22.53
N ASP A 48 -6.15 49.91 -23.23
CA ASP A 48 -5.29 50.93 -22.64
C ASP A 48 -6.03 51.79 -21.62
N GLN A 49 -7.30 52.10 -21.86
CA GLN A 49 -8.15 52.76 -20.86
C GLN A 49 -8.31 51.88 -19.61
N HIS A 50 -8.60 50.59 -19.79
CA HIS A 50 -8.71 49.66 -18.67
C HIS A 50 -7.39 49.56 -17.87
N ARG A 51 -6.25 49.43 -18.55
CA ARG A 51 -4.92 49.39 -17.92
C ARG A 51 -4.62 50.67 -17.14
N LYS A 52 -5.02 51.83 -17.65
CA LYS A 52 -4.86 53.12 -16.95
C LYS A 52 -5.70 53.17 -15.68
N THR A 53 -6.98 52.78 -15.75
CA THR A 53 -7.86 52.74 -14.57
C THR A 53 -7.32 51.78 -13.51
N VAL A 54 -6.92 50.56 -13.91
CA VAL A 54 -6.32 49.58 -12.97
C VAL A 54 -5.09 50.16 -12.28
N ARG A 55 -4.18 50.80 -13.03
CA ARG A 55 -2.97 51.41 -12.45
C ARG A 55 -3.28 52.56 -11.49
N GLN A 56 -4.33 53.33 -11.76
CA GLN A 56 -4.78 54.39 -10.87
C GLN A 56 -5.35 53.80 -9.57
N ASP A 57 -6.22 52.81 -9.68
CA ASP A 57 -6.84 52.12 -8.54
C ASP A 57 -5.80 51.44 -7.66
N THR A 58 -4.81 50.76 -8.25
CA THR A 58 -3.71 50.14 -7.48
C THR A 58 -2.87 51.16 -6.74
N ARG A 59 -2.61 52.33 -7.34
CA ARG A 59 -1.86 53.41 -6.67
C ARG A 59 -2.67 54.03 -5.53
N ALA A 60 -3.98 54.20 -5.73
CA ALA A 60 -4.87 54.68 -4.67
C ALA A 60 -4.90 53.69 -3.50
N LEU A 61 -5.00 52.40 -3.78
CA LEU A 61 -4.89 51.32 -2.79
C LEU A 61 -3.56 51.33 -2.05
N ASP A 62 -2.43 51.43 -2.75
CA ASP A 62 -1.10 51.50 -2.12
C ASP A 62 -0.98 52.71 -1.19
N GLN A 63 -1.54 53.85 -1.57
CA GLN A 63 -1.57 55.04 -0.73
C GLN A 63 -2.46 54.86 0.49
N LEU A 64 -3.62 54.21 0.35
CA LEU A 64 -4.52 53.90 1.47
C LEU A 64 -3.87 52.93 2.45
N ILE A 65 -3.24 51.86 1.94
CA ILE A 65 -2.50 50.89 2.76
C ILE A 65 -1.40 51.60 3.55
N ARG A 66 -0.57 52.43 2.90
CA ARG A 66 0.48 53.19 3.60
C ARG A 66 -0.08 54.11 4.68
N LYS A 67 -1.14 54.86 4.38
CA LYS A 67 -1.81 55.74 5.36
C LYS A 67 -2.33 54.95 6.56
N GLN A 68 -2.93 53.78 6.32
CA GLN A 68 -3.41 52.91 7.39
C GLN A 68 -2.26 52.30 8.20
N GLU A 69 -1.19 51.85 7.55
CA GLU A 69 0.01 51.34 8.22
C GLU A 69 0.69 52.40 9.08
N ASP A 70 0.79 53.64 8.60
CA ASP A 70 1.34 54.76 9.34
C ASP A 70 0.44 55.14 10.53
N ALA A 71 -0.88 55.13 10.35
CA ALA A 71 -1.83 55.33 11.44
C ALA A 71 -1.71 54.23 12.52
N ILE A 72 -1.61 52.97 12.11
CA ILE A 72 -1.39 51.83 13.03
C ILE A 72 -0.06 51.99 13.77
N ARG A 73 1.01 52.40 13.09
CA ARG A 73 2.32 52.64 13.69
C ARG A 73 2.27 53.78 14.71
N GLY A 74 1.55 54.86 14.38
CA GLY A 74 1.29 55.98 15.28
C GLY A 74 0.57 55.52 16.55
N LEU A 75 -0.54 54.81 16.41
CA LEU A 75 -1.32 54.27 17.53
C LEU A 75 -0.50 53.31 18.40
N LYS A 76 0.29 52.41 17.79
CA LYS A 76 1.19 51.51 18.53
C LYS A 76 2.20 52.30 19.37
N SER A 77 2.83 53.33 18.81
CA SER A 77 3.78 54.17 19.53
C SER A 77 3.13 54.97 20.68
N GLN A 78 1.88 55.40 20.52
CA GLN A 78 1.11 56.05 21.59
C GLN A 78 0.78 55.08 22.71
N ILE A 79 0.34 53.86 22.38
CA ILE A 79 0.07 52.79 23.36
C ILE A 79 1.34 52.44 24.15
N GLU A 80 2.49 52.32 23.49
CA GLU A 80 3.77 52.07 24.17
C GLU A 80 4.17 53.18 25.14
N ARG A 81 3.85 54.45 24.83
CA ARG A 81 4.09 55.58 25.74
C ARG A 81 3.15 55.57 26.94
N LEU A 82 1.88 55.19 26.74
CA LEU A 82 0.88 55.10 27.80
C LEU A 82 1.16 53.93 28.75
N HIS A 83 1.55 52.76 28.21
CA HIS A 83 1.98 51.62 29.03
C HIS A 83 3.19 51.91 29.91
N LYS A 84 4.08 52.84 29.52
CA LYS A 84 5.20 53.28 30.36
C LYS A 84 4.79 54.23 31.49
N ARG A 85 3.62 54.87 31.38
CA ARG A 85 3.09 55.84 32.36
C ARG A 85 2.16 55.21 33.39
N GLU A 86 1.50 54.11 33.05
CA GLU A 86 0.55 53.43 33.92
C GLU A 86 1.13 52.12 34.47
N GLU A 87 1.22 52.00 35.80
CA GLU A 87 1.51 50.74 36.49
C GLU A 87 0.22 49.87 36.57
N ALA A 88 -0.25 49.39 35.42
CA ALA A 88 -1.45 48.56 35.36
C ALA A 88 -1.14 47.06 35.53
N THR A 89 -1.93 46.35 36.34
CA THR A 89 -1.83 44.89 36.52
C THR A 89 -2.09 44.14 35.20
N ARG A 90 -1.31 43.09 34.92
CA ARG A 90 -1.35 42.32 33.66
C ARG A 90 -2.76 41.85 33.26
N GLU A 91 -3.57 41.44 34.22
CA GLU A 91 -4.93 40.93 34.00
C GLU A 91 -5.92 42.01 33.54
N LYS A 92 -5.83 43.22 34.12
CA LYS A 92 -6.67 44.36 33.70
C LYS A 92 -6.34 44.81 32.28
N ILE A 93 -5.05 44.76 31.91
CA ILE A 93 -4.59 45.06 30.54
C ILE A 93 -5.16 44.04 29.55
N THR A 94 -5.17 42.75 29.90
CA THR A 94 -5.74 41.71 29.01
C THR A 94 -7.24 41.88 28.82
N LEU A 95 -7.99 42.19 29.89
CA LEU A 95 -9.43 42.42 29.81
C LEU A 95 -9.76 43.69 29.01
N ALA A 96 -8.99 44.77 29.20
CA ALA A 96 -9.18 45.98 28.41
C ALA A 96 -8.92 45.75 26.91
N LYS A 97 -7.90 44.95 26.56
CA LYS A 97 -7.60 44.58 25.17
C LYS A 97 -8.71 43.73 24.53
N THR A 98 -9.29 42.78 25.26
CA THR A 98 -10.37 41.94 24.71
C THR A 98 -11.66 42.72 24.51
N ILE A 99 -12.00 43.64 25.44
CA ILE A 99 -13.13 44.56 25.28
C ILE A 99 -12.89 45.48 24.08
N ALA A 100 -11.72 46.11 23.99
CA ALA A 100 -11.38 46.97 22.86
C ALA A 100 -11.39 46.22 21.51
N LEU A 101 -10.94 44.96 21.47
CA LEU A 101 -11.00 44.14 20.26
C LEU A 101 -12.44 43.83 19.86
N LYS A 102 -13.31 43.52 20.83
CA LYS A 102 -14.74 43.28 20.59
C LYS A 102 -15.42 44.53 20.04
N ASP A 103 -15.25 45.67 20.71
CA ASP A 103 -15.88 46.93 20.32
C ASP A 103 -15.33 47.45 18.98
N GLY A 104 -14.01 47.30 18.76
CA GLY A 104 -13.36 47.63 17.50
C GLY A 104 -13.83 46.74 16.34
N SER A 105 -14.00 45.43 16.57
CA SER A 105 -14.52 44.52 15.55
C SER A 105 -15.98 44.84 15.22
N GLN A 106 -16.82 45.10 16.23
CA GLN A 106 -18.20 45.51 16.01
C GLN A 106 -18.29 46.81 15.20
N SER A 107 -17.44 47.79 15.50
CA SER A 107 -17.38 49.04 14.75
C SER A 107 -16.92 48.80 13.30
N TYR A 108 -15.89 47.96 13.10
CA TYR A 108 -15.38 47.61 11.78
C TYR A 108 -16.41 46.89 10.89
N PHE A 109 -17.26 46.03 11.46
CA PHE A 109 -18.31 45.36 10.68
C PHE A 109 -19.51 46.28 10.38
N ASN A 110 -19.72 47.33 11.17
CA ASN A 110 -20.79 48.30 10.95
C ASN A 110 -20.41 49.37 9.91
N GLU A 111 -19.12 49.67 9.77
CA GLU A 111 -18.61 50.53 8.70
C GLU A 111 -18.30 49.70 7.46
N LEU A 112 -18.83 50.10 6.29
CA LEU A 112 -18.38 49.48 5.05
C LEU A 112 -16.93 49.92 4.80
N PRO A 113 -15.95 49.00 4.76
CA PRO A 113 -14.59 49.37 4.39
C PRO A 113 -14.59 49.95 2.98
N TRP A 114 -13.52 50.70 2.67
CA TRP A 114 -13.32 51.27 1.34
C TRP A 114 -13.55 50.21 0.26
N LEU A 115 -14.52 50.47 -0.61
CA LEU A 115 -14.84 49.67 -1.77
C LEU A 115 -14.43 50.47 -3.01
N PRO A 116 -13.77 49.85 -4.02
CA PRO A 116 -13.54 50.53 -5.29
C PRO A 116 -14.87 50.92 -5.93
N ASP A 117 -14.90 52.07 -6.59
CA ASP A 117 -16.08 52.51 -7.35
C ASP A 117 -16.55 51.44 -8.34
N ASP A 118 -17.84 51.44 -8.67
CA ASP A 118 -18.44 50.45 -9.57
C ASP A 118 -17.78 50.41 -10.96
N ASP A 119 -17.21 51.54 -11.41
CA ASP A 119 -16.47 51.69 -12.67
C ASP A 119 -14.97 51.37 -12.56
N SER A 120 -14.51 50.93 -11.38
CA SER A 120 -13.13 50.55 -11.13
C SER A 120 -12.70 49.40 -12.06
N GLY A 121 -11.48 49.53 -12.60
CA GLY A 121 -10.88 48.45 -13.38
C GLY A 121 -10.61 47.20 -12.53
N THR A 122 -10.40 47.37 -11.23
CA THR A 122 -10.09 46.26 -10.32
C THR A 122 -11.28 45.32 -10.09
N ASN A 123 -12.51 45.85 -10.03
CA ASN A 123 -13.73 45.04 -9.94
C ASN A 123 -13.92 44.14 -11.17
N THR A 124 -13.54 44.64 -12.35
CA THR A 124 -13.55 43.85 -13.60
C THR A 124 -12.51 42.72 -13.57
N LEU A 125 -11.31 42.97 -13.04
CA LEU A 125 -10.28 41.93 -12.90
C LEU A 125 -10.63 40.88 -11.84
N LEU A 126 -11.24 41.30 -10.73
CA LEU A 126 -11.67 40.38 -9.66
C LEU A 126 -12.79 39.47 -10.14
N THR A 127 -13.78 40.02 -10.84
CA THR A 127 -14.86 39.23 -11.45
C THR A 127 -14.30 38.25 -12.47
N LEU A 128 -13.42 38.68 -13.38
CA LEU A 128 -12.76 37.78 -14.34
C LEU A 128 -11.96 36.67 -13.64
N ARG A 129 -11.17 37.01 -12.61
CA ARG A 129 -10.39 36.04 -11.83
C ARG A 129 -11.31 35.01 -11.17
N ASN A 130 -12.42 35.45 -10.59
CA ASN A 130 -13.35 34.56 -9.93
C ASN A 130 -14.05 33.64 -10.94
N VAL A 131 -14.46 34.17 -12.10
CA VAL A 131 -15.02 33.36 -13.20
C VAL A 131 -14.01 32.33 -13.68
N LEU A 132 -12.74 32.71 -13.89
CA LEU A 132 -11.68 31.78 -14.28
C LEU A 132 -11.47 30.67 -13.24
N LYS A 133 -11.42 31.02 -11.95
CA LYS A 133 -11.33 30.04 -10.85
C LYS A 133 -12.51 29.08 -10.85
N VAL A 134 -13.72 29.56 -11.07
CA VAL A 134 -14.93 28.72 -11.16
C VAL A 134 -14.86 27.81 -12.38
N ILE A 135 -14.41 28.30 -13.54
CA ILE A 135 -14.21 27.48 -14.74
C ILE A 135 -13.18 26.38 -14.50
N GLU A 136 -12.04 26.70 -13.88
CA GLU A 136 -11.01 25.72 -13.55
C GLU A 136 -11.50 24.67 -12.54
N ALA A 137 -12.21 25.10 -11.50
CA ALA A 137 -12.82 24.21 -10.52
C ALA A 137 -13.86 23.28 -11.17
N ASN A 138 -14.71 23.82 -12.06
CA ASN A 138 -15.70 23.05 -12.79
C ASN A 138 -15.03 22.04 -13.74
N ARG A 139 -13.95 22.42 -14.44
CA ARG A 139 -13.19 21.50 -15.29
C ARG A 139 -12.64 20.31 -14.50
N LYS A 140 -12.04 20.57 -13.34
CA LYS A 140 -11.58 19.51 -12.43
C LYS A 140 -12.75 18.62 -11.96
N GLY A 141 -13.86 19.24 -11.60
CA GLY A 141 -15.09 18.53 -11.23
C GLY A 141 -15.60 17.60 -12.33
N VAL A 142 -15.61 18.07 -13.59
CA VAL A 142 -16.00 17.24 -14.75
C VAL A 142 -15.07 16.03 -14.88
N THR A 143 -13.75 16.22 -14.84
CA THR A 143 -12.80 15.10 -14.95
C THR A 143 -12.97 14.07 -13.81
N ASP A 144 -13.26 14.52 -12.60
CA ASP A 144 -13.54 13.63 -11.47
C ASP A 144 -14.85 12.86 -11.65
N THR A 145 -15.89 13.50 -12.18
CA THR A 145 -17.15 12.83 -12.48
C THR A 145 -17.02 11.82 -13.62
N GLU A 146 -16.24 12.13 -14.65
CA GLU A 146 -15.94 11.20 -15.75
C GLU A 146 -15.25 9.95 -15.24
N ARG A 147 -14.21 10.10 -14.39
CA ARG A 147 -13.53 8.98 -13.75
C ARG A 147 -14.50 8.11 -12.93
N LYS A 148 -15.37 8.72 -12.14
CA LYS A 148 -16.39 7.99 -11.36
C LYS A 148 -17.36 7.23 -12.26
N ILE A 149 -17.78 7.84 -13.39
CA ILE A 149 -18.65 7.17 -14.37
C ILE A 149 -17.96 5.95 -14.97
N GLU A 150 -16.68 6.05 -15.30
CA GLU A 150 -15.91 4.90 -15.80
C GLU A 150 -15.78 3.78 -14.77
N GLU A 151 -15.52 4.13 -13.51
CA GLU A 151 -15.47 3.17 -12.40
C GLU A 151 -16.82 2.47 -12.22
N MET A 152 -17.93 3.21 -12.22
CA MET A 152 -19.28 2.65 -12.14
C MET A 152 -19.60 1.76 -13.36
N LYS A 153 -19.20 2.16 -14.57
CA LYS A 153 -19.36 1.32 -15.78
C LYS A 153 -18.61 -0.01 -15.64
N LYS A 154 -17.39 0.00 -15.08
CA LYS A 154 -16.63 -1.23 -14.82
C LYS A 154 -17.32 -2.10 -13.78
N MET A 155 -17.86 -1.51 -12.72
CA MET A 155 -18.64 -2.22 -11.69
C MET A 155 -19.88 -2.89 -12.29
N VAL A 156 -20.68 -2.16 -13.07
CA VAL A 156 -21.87 -2.70 -13.73
C VAL A 156 -21.52 -3.85 -14.68
N ARG A 157 -20.43 -3.76 -15.44
CA ARG A 157 -19.98 -4.89 -16.29
C ARG A 157 -19.64 -6.12 -15.48
N ARG A 158 -18.95 -5.94 -14.35
CA ARG A 158 -18.62 -7.01 -13.43
C ARG A 158 -19.89 -7.66 -12.89
N GLU A 159 -20.81 -6.88 -12.34
CA GLU A 159 -22.09 -7.36 -11.80
C GLU A 159 -22.93 -8.09 -12.84
N ARG A 160 -22.98 -7.60 -14.08
CA ARG A 160 -23.63 -8.32 -15.17
C ARG A 160 -22.97 -9.68 -15.45
N GLY A 161 -21.65 -9.76 -15.35
CA GLY A 161 -20.93 -11.04 -15.42
C GLY A 161 -21.35 -11.99 -14.31
N TRP A 162 -21.39 -11.51 -13.06
CA TRP A 162 -21.86 -12.31 -11.92
C TRP A 162 -23.30 -12.80 -12.09
N VAL A 163 -24.19 -11.94 -12.55
CA VAL A 163 -25.59 -12.32 -12.81
C VAL A 163 -25.67 -13.38 -13.91
N ALA A 164 -24.90 -13.24 -14.99
CA ALA A 164 -24.86 -14.24 -16.06
C ALA A 164 -24.35 -15.61 -15.55
N THR A 165 -23.27 -15.61 -14.76
CA THR A 165 -22.75 -16.83 -14.13
C THR A 165 -23.75 -17.44 -13.15
N ALA A 166 -24.43 -16.63 -12.35
CA ALA A 166 -25.46 -17.11 -11.43
C ALA A 166 -26.63 -17.78 -12.18
N GLN A 167 -27.06 -17.21 -13.31
CA GLN A 167 -28.10 -17.82 -14.16
C GLN A 167 -27.65 -19.12 -14.82
N GLU A 168 -26.37 -19.25 -15.16
CA GLU A 168 -25.81 -20.50 -15.69
C GLU A 168 -25.75 -21.59 -14.62
N ILE A 169 -25.32 -21.24 -13.41
CA ILE A 169 -25.35 -22.13 -12.24
C ILE A 169 -26.77 -22.57 -11.92
N GLU A 170 -27.74 -21.66 -11.93
CA GLU A 170 -29.15 -21.97 -11.70
C GLU A 170 -29.65 -23.03 -12.69
N LYS A 171 -29.35 -22.86 -13.98
CA LYS A 171 -29.73 -23.85 -15.01
C LYS A 171 -29.09 -25.22 -14.81
N GLU A 172 -27.81 -25.26 -14.45
CA GLU A 172 -27.11 -26.53 -14.20
C GLU A 172 -27.62 -27.20 -12.91
N LEU A 173 -27.97 -26.42 -11.89
CA LEU A 173 -28.60 -26.93 -10.68
C LEU A 173 -29.99 -27.49 -10.97
N ASP A 174 -30.83 -26.78 -11.72
CA ASP A 174 -32.15 -27.26 -12.14
C ASP A 174 -32.04 -28.55 -12.95
N ARG A 175 -31.08 -28.62 -13.87
CA ARG A 175 -30.78 -29.84 -14.62
C ARG A 175 -30.38 -30.98 -13.69
N LYS A 176 -29.51 -30.71 -12.71
CA LYS A 176 -29.06 -31.74 -11.76
C LYS A 176 -30.18 -32.19 -10.84
N ILE A 177 -31.04 -31.28 -10.38
CA ILE A 177 -32.24 -31.62 -9.61
C ILE A 177 -33.13 -32.54 -10.45
N TYR A 178 -33.37 -32.21 -11.72
CA TYR A 178 -34.15 -33.06 -12.61
C TYR A 178 -33.52 -34.46 -12.80
N GLU A 179 -32.20 -34.53 -12.98
CA GLU A 179 -31.47 -35.82 -13.05
C GLU A 179 -31.63 -36.62 -11.75
N LEU A 180 -31.47 -35.98 -10.59
CA LEU A 180 -31.56 -36.63 -9.28
C LEU A 180 -33.00 -37.08 -8.97
N GLU A 181 -34.00 -36.27 -9.25
CA GLU A 181 -35.41 -36.67 -9.17
C GLU A 181 -35.74 -37.82 -10.13
N GLY A 182 -35.10 -37.84 -11.31
CA GLY A 182 -35.17 -38.94 -12.26
C GLY A 182 -34.53 -40.22 -11.73
N ILE A 183 -33.37 -40.11 -11.06
CA ILE A 183 -32.68 -41.22 -10.40
C ILE A 183 -33.50 -41.74 -9.20
N ASP A 184 -34.19 -40.86 -8.48
CA ASP A 184 -35.04 -41.28 -7.38
C ASP A 184 -36.24 -42.12 -7.83
N ARG A 185 -36.66 -41.95 -9.10
CA ARG A 185 -37.68 -42.74 -9.78
C ARG A 185 -37.14 -44.02 -10.46
N LEU A 186 -35.82 -44.23 -10.51
CA LEU A 186 -35.22 -45.47 -11.04
C LEU A 186 -35.38 -46.65 -10.06
N PRO A 187 -35.55 -47.89 -10.56
CA PRO A 187 -35.66 -49.06 -9.70
C PRO A 187 -34.39 -49.30 -8.87
N GLU A 188 -34.56 -49.78 -7.62
CA GLU A 188 -33.53 -50.12 -6.61
C GLU A 188 -32.13 -50.60 -7.09
N PRO A 189 -31.96 -51.45 -8.12
CA PRO A 189 -30.65 -51.93 -8.54
C PRO A 189 -29.64 -50.85 -8.96
N SER A 190 -30.07 -49.68 -9.47
CA SER A 190 -29.16 -48.57 -9.83
C SER A 190 -28.63 -47.84 -8.60
N LYS A 191 -29.50 -47.54 -7.62
CA LYS A 191 -29.12 -46.91 -6.34
C LYS A 191 -28.07 -47.72 -5.55
N ARG A 192 -28.09 -49.05 -5.71
CA ARG A 192 -27.08 -49.94 -5.11
C ARG A 192 -25.71 -49.88 -5.78
N ARG A 193 -25.61 -49.47 -7.06
CA ARG A 193 -24.33 -49.33 -7.76
C ARG A 193 -23.61 -48.06 -7.33
N GLU A 194 -24.32 -46.94 -7.28
CA GLU A 194 -23.76 -45.66 -6.83
C GLU A 194 -23.32 -45.70 -5.36
N LYS A 195 -24.12 -46.34 -4.48
CA LYS A 195 -23.70 -46.57 -3.09
C LYS A 195 -22.42 -47.41 -2.99
N LYS A 196 -22.27 -48.43 -3.84
CA LYS A 196 -21.06 -49.25 -3.88
C LYS A 196 -19.84 -48.49 -4.39
N GLU A 197 -20.02 -47.57 -5.33
CA GLU A 197 -18.96 -46.69 -5.81
C GLU A 197 -18.51 -45.71 -4.71
N ILE A 198 -19.46 -45.10 -3.98
CA ILE A 198 -19.16 -44.24 -2.83
C ILE A 198 -18.41 -45.04 -1.75
N GLU A 199 -18.89 -46.24 -1.40
CA GLU A 199 -18.22 -47.11 -0.43
C GLU A 199 -16.81 -47.53 -0.90
N ALA A 200 -16.59 -47.68 -2.20
CA ALA A 200 -15.26 -47.99 -2.75
C ALA A 200 -14.32 -46.79 -2.62
N TYR A 201 -14.78 -45.58 -2.96
CA TYR A 201 -14.01 -44.35 -2.77
C TYR A 201 -13.69 -44.10 -1.29
N GLU A 202 -14.64 -44.31 -0.39
CA GLU A 202 -14.40 -44.16 1.05
C GLU A 202 -13.35 -45.15 1.57
N LYS A 203 -13.34 -46.38 1.05
CA LYS A 203 -12.29 -47.37 1.37
C LYS A 203 -10.94 -46.92 0.87
N GLU A 204 -10.84 -46.45 -0.37
CA GLU A 204 -9.59 -45.95 -0.96
C GLU A 204 -9.02 -44.76 -0.17
N VAL A 205 -9.87 -43.78 0.18
CA VAL A 205 -9.47 -42.63 1.00
C VAL A 205 -8.98 -43.07 2.38
N ASN A 206 -9.66 -44.03 3.01
CA ASN A 206 -9.27 -44.55 4.31
C ASN A 206 -7.96 -45.34 4.25
N GLU A 207 -7.72 -46.10 3.19
CA GLU A 207 -6.46 -46.79 2.94
C GLU A 207 -5.30 -45.79 2.75
N MET A 208 -5.49 -44.77 1.91
CA MET A 208 -4.51 -43.69 1.72
C MET A 208 -4.18 -42.95 3.03
N ARG A 209 -5.19 -42.66 3.86
CA ARG A 209 -4.97 -42.04 5.18
C ARG A 209 -4.15 -42.95 6.10
N ARG A 210 -4.43 -44.25 6.11
CA ARG A 210 -3.69 -45.23 6.93
C ARG A 210 -2.25 -45.38 6.46
N THR A 211 -2.02 -45.47 5.15
CA THR A 211 -0.66 -45.59 4.59
C THR A 211 0.14 -44.31 4.81
N SER A 212 -0.47 -43.13 4.62
CA SER A 212 0.17 -41.84 4.92
C SER A 212 0.56 -41.72 6.38
N ALA A 213 -0.36 -42.02 7.32
CA ALA A 213 -0.05 -41.95 8.75
C ALA A 213 1.05 -42.93 9.18
N ARG A 214 1.11 -44.12 8.57
CA ARG A 214 2.18 -45.08 8.79
C ARG A 214 3.52 -44.56 8.27
N LEU A 215 3.55 -44.04 7.05
CA LEU A 215 4.77 -43.51 6.43
C LEU A 215 5.33 -42.32 7.22
N THR A 216 4.47 -41.40 7.69
CA THR A 216 4.91 -40.27 8.54
C THR A 216 5.57 -40.77 9.84
N LYS A 217 5.04 -41.81 10.48
CA LYS A 217 5.63 -42.40 11.69
C LYS A 217 6.99 -43.07 11.41
N GLU A 218 7.09 -43.82 10.30
CA GLU A 218 8.34 -44.46 9.90
C GLU A 218 9.41 -43.42 9.55
N LEU A 219 9.03 -42.32 8.88
CA LEU A 219 9.92 -41.18 8.62
C LEU A 219 10.41 -40.52 9.91
N GLN A 220 9.51 -40.23 10.85
CA GLN A 220 9.89 -39.66 12.14
C GLN A 220 10.89 -40.55 12.89
N LYS A 221 10.66 -41.87 12.90
CA LYS A 221 11.57 -42.83 13.50
C LYS A 221 12.94 -42.83 12.83
N PHE A 222 12.96 -42.85 11.49
CA PHE A 222 14.21 -42.82 10.71
C PHE A 222 15.01 -41.55 10.98
N VAL A 223 14.35 -40.39 11.01
CA VAL A 223 15.02 -39.11 11.30
C VAL A 223 15.63 -39.11 12.69
N LYS A 224 14.88 -39.54 13.72
CA LYS A 224 15.38 -39.57 15.11
C LYS A 224 16.52 -40.57 15.31
N GLU A 225 16.44 -41.76 14.72
CA GLU A 225 17.41 -42.83 14.98
C GLU A 225 18.70 -42.74 14.14
N LYS A 226 18.60 -42.22 12.91
CA LYS A 226 19.70 -42.29 11.93
C LYS A 226 20.19 -40.92 11.48
N LEU A 227 19.27 -40.00 11.22
CA LEU A 227 19.61 -38.76 10.51
C LEU A 227 19.91 -37.59 11.46
N GLY A 228 19.28 -37.54 12.63
CA GLY A 228 19.48 -36.46 13.62
C GLY A 228 20.94 -36.32 14.05
N ALA A 229 21.60 -37.44 14.40
CA ALA A 229 23.03 -37.45 14.73
C ALA A 229 23.91 -36.97 13.56
N ALA A 230 23.57 -37.38 12.33
CA ALA A 230 24.33 -37.01 11.14
C ALA A 230 24.17 -35.51 10.80
N ILE A 231 22.97 -34.96 10.97
CA ILE A 231 22.70 -33.52 10.77
C ILE A 231 23.38 -32.67 11.85
N ALA A 232 23.33 -33.11 13.10
CA ALA A 232 24.00 -32.42 14.19
C ALA A 232 25.52 -32.31 13.96
N VAL A 233 26.15 -33.38 13.48
CA VAL A 233 27.58 -33.37 13.13
C VAL A 233 27.88 -32.46 11.95
N GLU A 234 27.05 -32.45 10.90
CA GLU A 234 27.23 -31.53 9.76
C GLU A 234 27.05 -30.06 10.20
N GLU A 235 26.11 -29.77 11.11
CA GLU A 235 25.89 -28.42 11.66
C GLU A 235 27.06 -27.96 12.55
N ALA A 236 27.68 -28.88 13.30
CA ALA A 236 28.90 -28.61 14.07
C ALA A 236 30.15 -28.37 13.18
N GLY A 237 30.05 -28.61 11.88
CA GLY A 237 31.14 -28.47 10.91
C GLY A 237 31.95 -29.76 10.69
N GLY A 238 31.40 -30.89 11.11
CA GLY A 238 31.93 -32.22 10.86
C GLY A 238 31.69 -32.72 9.43
N PRO A 239 32.02 -33.99 9.15
CA PRO A 239 31.90 -34.55 7.82
C PRO A 239 30.45 -34.55 7.30
N VAL A 240 30.33 -34.30 6.00
CA VAL A 240 29.04 -34.17 5.29
C VAL A 240 28.28 -35.50 5.31
N ILE A 241 26.96 -35.43 5.54
CA ILE A 241 26.06 -36.59 5.55
C ILE A 241 26.12 -37.30 4.19
N GLY A 242 26.45 -38.59 4.20
CA GLY A 242 26.62 -39.42 2.99
C GLY A 242 28.09 -39.71 2.61
N SER A 243 29.06 -39.13 3.32
CA SER A 243 30.45 -39.62 3.30
C SER A 243 30.54 -41.02 3.97
N LYS A 244 31.54 -41.85 3.61
CA LYS A 244 31.66 -43.27 4.01
C LYS A 244 31.97 -43.47 5.52
N ILE A 245 31.28 -42.79 6.42
CA ILE A 245 31.48 -42.81 7.86
C ILE A 245 30.24 -43.44 8.50
N ASN A 246 30.45 -44.34 9.46
CA ASN A 246 29.38 -45.11 10.08
C ASN A 246 28.66 -44.27 11.15
N VAL A 247 27.35 -44.48 11.37
CA VAL A 247 26.54 -43.68 12.32
C VAL A 247 27.09 -43.75 13.74
N SER A 248 27.64 -44.90 14.14
CA SER A 248 28.28 -45.08 15.45
C SER A 248 29.56 -44.24 15.60
N GLU A 249 30.29 -43.99 14.53
CA GLU A 249 31.50 -43.16 14.53
C GLU A 249 31.14 -41.67 14.59
N LEU A 250 30.01 -41.26 13.98
CA LEU A 250 29.49 -39.90 14.06
C LEU A 250 29.06 -39.50 15.48
N LYS A 251 28.46 -40.42 16.24
CA LYS A 251 28.14 -40.20 17.66
C LYS A 251 29.40 -39.97 18.49
N ASN A 252 30.45 -40.74 18.25
CA ASN A 252 31.75 -40.54 18.90
C ASN A 252 32.37 -39.17 18.57
N TYR A 253 32.19 -38.64 17.35
CA TYR A 253 32.67 -37.29 17.00
C TYR A 253 31.98 -36.21 17.84
N LEU A 254 30.67 -36.34 18.07
CA LEU A 254 29.88 -35.41 18.86
C LEU A 254 30.30 -35.46 20.35
N ASP A 255 30.55 -36.66 20.87
CA ASP A 255 31.05 -36.86 22.23
C ASP A 255 32.47 -36.28 22.42
N ILE A 256 33.36 -36.43 21.43
CA ILE A 256 34.72 -35.86 21.45
C ILE A 256 34.69 -34.33 21.43
N GLU A 257 33.80 -33.70 20.64
CA GLU A 257 33.63 -32.23 20.68
C GLU A 257 33.00 -31.75 21.99
N ALA A 258 32.04 -32.49 22.55
CA ALA A 258 31.44 -32.20 23.85
C ALA A 258 32.44 -32.32 25.01
N GLU A 259 33.39 -33.28 24.95
CA GLU A 259 34.47 -33.44 25.92
C GLU A 259 35.64 -32.45 25.72
N ALA A 260 35.94 -32.06 24.48
CA ALA A 260 36.94 -31.04 24.16
C ALA A 260 36.54 -29.64 24.68
N GLY A 261 35.25 -29.41 24.90
CA GLY A 261 34.73 -28.23 25.60
C GLY A 261 34.98 -28.24 27.12
N LYS A 262 35.25 -29.40 27.73
CA LYS A 262 35.39 -29.56 29.20
C LYS A 262 36.80 -29.80 29.69
N THR A 263 37.75 -30.19 28.83
CA THR A 263 39.17 -30.36 29.24
C THR A 263 40.12 -29.54 28.38
N GLY A 264 40.83 -28.61 29.03
CA GLY A 264 41.68 -27.60 28.39
C GLY A 264 42.96 -28.16 27.76
N ARG A 265 42.86 -28.90 26.64
CA ARG A 265 44.02 -29.28 25.83
C ARG A 265 43.88 -28.78 24.40
N ARG A 266 44.23 -27.50 24.25
CA ARG A 266 44.27 -26.76 22.98
C ARG A 266 45.33 -27.35 22.04
N THR A 267 44.91 -27.88 20.89
CA THR A 267 45.81 -28.16 19.76
C THR A 267 46.02 -26.91 18.89
N LYS A 268 47.17 -26.85 18.22
CA LYS A 268 47.79 -25.66 17.58
C LYS A 268 47.02 -25.05 16.38
N ALA A 269 45.73 -25.35 16.19
CA ALA A 269 44.90 -24.70 15.17
C ALA A 269 44.20 -23.42 15.66
N VAL A 270 44.18 -23.17 16.98
CA VAL A 270 43.44 -22.02 17.58
C VAL A 270 44.23 -20.70 17.58
N LYS A 271 45.54 -20.69 17.30
CA LYS A 271 46.33 -19.44 17.26
C LYS A 271 46.08 -18.56 16.01
N ALA A 272 45.33 -19.04 15.02
CA ALA A 272 44.94 -18.22 13.87
C ALA A 272 43.55 -17.55 14.03
N LYS A 273 42.83 -17.82 15.13
CA LYS A 273 41.45 -17.34 15.36
C LYS A 273 41.37 -16.12 16.29
N GLU A 274 42.50 -15.61 16.77
CA GLU A 274 42.56 -14.47 17.71
C GLU A 274 42.56 -13.09 17.00
N ARG A 275 42.43 -13.05 15.66
CA ARG A 275 42.35 -11.79 14.89
C ARG A 275 41.19 -11.68 13.89
N GLY A 276 40.21 -12.58 13.92
CA GLY A 276 39.07 -12.50 13.00
C GLY A 276 37.80 -13.08 13.57
N GLN A 277 36.82 -12.20 13.79
CA GLN A 277 35.39 -12.48 14.02
C GLN A 277 35.02 -13.30 15.27
N LYS A 278 34.54 -12.58 16.29
CA LYS A 278 33.64 -13.14 17.30
C LYS A 278 32.39 -13.68 16.58
N ARG A 279 32.00 -14.92 16.90
CA ARG A 279 30.77 -15.53 16.38
C ARG A 279 29.57 -14.79 16.97
N LEU A 280 28.59 -14.49 16.12
CA LEU A 280 27.35 -13.77 16.45
C LEU A 280 26.38 -14.59 17.31
N ASP A 281 26.78 -15.79 17.74
CA ASP A 281 25.97 -16.68 18.58
C ASP A 281 25.76 -16.14 20.01
N GLU A 282 26.59 -15.18 20.44
CA GLU A 282 26.48 -14.54 21.77
C GLU A 282 25.46 -13.37 21.78
N ILE A 283 24.86 -13.03 20.64
CA ILE A 283 23.92 -11.89 20.50
C ILE A 283 22.46 -12.35 20.35
N TRP A 284 22.19 -13.63 20.09
CA TRP A 284 20.82 -14.14 19.91
C TRP A 284 20.47 -15.25 20.91
N GLY A 285 20.05 -14.82 22.10
CA GLY A 285 19.02 -15.50 22.90
C GLY A 285 19.40 -16.82 23.55
N ASP A 286 19.67 -16.75 24.85
CA ASP A 286 19.40 -17.85 25.78
C ASP A 286 17.87 -18.07 25.77
N ASP A 287 17.40 -19.18 25.20
CA ASP A 287 16.03 -19.66 25.44
C ASP A 287 16.09 -20.90 26.33
N GLU A 288 15.28 -20.82 27.36
CA GLU A 288 15.26 -21.65 28.56
C GLU A 288 15.07 -23.15 28.27
N GLY A 289 15.87 -23.98 28.94
CA GLY A 289 15.30 -25.02 29.80
C GLY A 289 14.74 -26.29 29.17
N VAL A 290 15.46 -26.96 28.27
CA VAL A 290 15.48 -28.44 28.18
C VAL A 290 16.86 -28.86 27.68
N THR A 291 17.55 -29.77 28.37
CA THR A 291 18.76 -30.43 27.84
C THR A 291 18.38 -31.38 26.71
N ILE A 292 17.92 -30.83 25.58
CA ILE A 292 17.67 -31.59 24.35
C ILE A 292 19.04 -31.90 23.76
N SER A 293 19.28 -33.17 23.44
CA SER A 293 20.54 -33.53 22.80
C SER A 293 20.64 -32.83 21.45
N PRO A 294 21.85 -32.37 21.03
CA PRO A 294 22.03 -31.72 19.74
C PRO A 294 21.53 -32.58 18.56
N GLU A 295 21.54 -33.92 18.70
CA GLU A 295 20.99 -34.87 17.74
C GLU A 295 19.46 -34.75 17.58
N GLU A 296 18.74 -34.61 18.70
CA GLU A 296 17.28 -34.50 18.71
C GLU A 296 16.83 -33.15 18.13
N LYS A 297 17.50 -32.05 18.50
CA LYS A 297 17.20 -30.72 17.97
C LYS A 297 17.36 -30.65 16.45
N ALA A 298 18.44 -31.23 15.92
CA ALA A 298 18.68 -31.30 14.48
C ALA A 298 17.64 -32.15 13.74
N GLY A 299 17.20 -33.26 14.36
CA GLY A 299 16.14 -34.11 13.83
C GLY A 299 14.77 -33.42 13.82
N GLU A 300 14.44 -32.67 14.87
CA GLU A 300 13.20 -31.90 14.96
C GLU A 300 13.15 -30.76 13.94
N GLU A 301 14.25 -30.02 13.76
CA GLU A 301 14.34 -28.96 12.74
C GLU A 301 14.10 -29.51 11.33
N LEU A 302 14.64 -30.70 11.00
CA LEU A 302 14.38 -31.34 9.70
C LEU A 302 12.91 -31.71 9.53
N LEU A 303 12.28 -32.31 10.56
CA LEU A 303 10.87 -32.70 10.50
C LEU A 303 9.95 -31.50 10.35
N GLU A 304 10.22 -30.42 11.10
CA GLU A 304 9.48 -29.17 11.01
C GLU A 304 9.59 -28.54 9.62
N LEU A 305 10.79 -28.58 9.01
CA LEU A 305 11.00 -28.09 7.66
C LEU A 305 10.24 -28.92 6.62
N ILE A 306 10.24 -30.25 6.73
CA ILE A 306 9.48 -31.14 5.84
C ILE A 306 7.97 -30.88 5.98
N GLU A 307 7.47 -30.73 7.20
CA GLU A 307 6.05 -30.42 7.46
C GLU A 307 5.65 -29.08 6.83
N LYS A 308 6.46 -28.04 7.01
CA LYS A 308 6.25 -26.73 6.38
C LYS A 308 6.22 -26.83 4.85
N LEU A 309 7.13 -27.60 4.27
CA LEU A 309 7.20 -27.81 2.82
C LEU A 309 5.98 -28.56 2.27
N VAL A 310 5.54 -29.61 2.95
CA VAL A 310 4.34 -30.36 2.53
C VAL A 310 3.08 -29.51 2.67
N ASN A 311 2.92 -28.79 3.78
CA ASN A 311 1.75 -27.95 4.01
C ASN A 311 1.65 -26.79 3.01
N THR A 312 2.79 -26.20 2.63
CA THR A 312 2.80 -25.11 1.62
C THR A 312 2.51 -25.63 0.22
N MET A 313 3.01 -26.81 -0.13
CA MET A 313 2.65 -27.49 -1.38
C MET A 313 1.15 -27.80 -1.46
N LEU A 314 0.51 -28.19 -0.34
CA LEU A 314 -0.91 -28.53 -0.30
C LEU A 314 -1.85 -27.32 -0.28
N ASN A 315 -1.46 -26.22 0.36
CA ASN A 315 -2.33 -25.06 0.58
C ASN A 315 -2.22 -23.99 -0.53
N ASP A 316 -1.02 -23.80 -1.10
CA ASP A 316 -0.77 -22.71 -2.05
C ASP A 316 -0.75 -23.23 -3.50
N ASP A 317 0.41 -23.70 -3.95
CA ASP A 317 0.71 -24.13 -5.31
C ASP A 317 1.79 -25.23 -5.22
N PRO A 318 1.73 -26.32 -6.01
CA PRO A 318 2.80 -27.31 -6.14
C PRO A 318 4.20 -26.73 -6.40
N HIS A 319 4.29 -25.50 -6.90
CA HIS A 319 5.55 -24.79 -7.18
C HIS A 319 5.90 -23.68 -6.17
N ALA A 320 5.15 -23.55 -5.08
CA ALA A 320 5.36 -22.53 -4.06
C ALA A 320 6.71 -22.69 -3.34
N TYR A 321 7.38 -21.57 -3.09
CA TYR A 321 8.63 -21.50 -2.34
C TYR A 321 8.39 -21.09 -0.89
N THR A 322 8.99 -21.80 0.05
CA THR A 322 9.01 -21.46 1.47
C THR A 322 10.27 -20.68 1.82
N LYS A 323 10.13 -19.68 2.70
CA LYS A 323 11.26 -18.88 3.17
C LYS A 323 11.92 -19.55 4.37
N LEU A 324 13.21 -19.82 4.25
CA LEU A 324 14.06 -20.32 5.33
C LEU A 324 14.41 -19.19 6.30
N THR A 325 14.47 -19.51 7.59
CA THR A 325 14.93 -18.59 8.65
C THR A 325 16.46 -18.45 8.63
N ARG A 326 17.16 -19.56 8.41
CA ARG A 326 18.62 -19.66 8.30
C ARG A 326 19.02 -20.75 7.32
N GLU A 327 20.25 -20.69 6.84
CA GLU A 327 20.84 -21.78 6.05
C GLU A 327 21.25 -22.93 6.98
N SER A 328 20.36 -23.91 7.17
CA SER A 328 20.58 -25.05 8.06
C SER A 328 21.10 -26.29 7.32
N ALA A 329 21.79 -27.18 8.04
CA ALA A 329 22.24 -28.47 7.49
C ALA A 329 21.05 -29.32 6.98
N ALA A 330 19.89 -29.23 7.63
CA ALA A 330 18.64 -29.85 7.17
C ALA A 330 18.23 -29.37 5.76
N SER A 331 18.26 -28.05 5.51
CA SER A 331 17.93 -27.50 4.19
C SER A 331 18.90 -27.96 3.09
N ARG A 332 20.21 -28.02 3.39
CA ARG A 332 21.23 -28.53 2.45
C ARG A 332 21.05 -30.02 2.18
N TYR A 333 20.73 -30.80 3.21
CA TYR A 333 20.49 -32.23 3.07
C TYR A 333 19.30 -32.53 2.16
N LEU A 334 18.17 -31.81 2.32
CA LEU A 334 17.00 -31.98 1.45
C LEU A 334 17.28 -31.66 -0.02
N VAL A 335 18.11 -30.65 -0.27
CA VAL A 335 18.53 -30.29 -1.64
C VAL A 335 19.47 -31.33 -2.23
N ARG A 336 20.43 -31.82 -1.43
CA ARG A 336 21.42 -32.84 -1.83
C ARG A 336 20.78 -34.21 -2.08
N SER A 337 19.75 -34.54 -1.31
CA SER A 337 18.97 -35.77 -1.46
C SER A 337 17.95 -35.70 -2.61
N PHE A 338 17.92 -34.60 -3.37
CA PHE A 338 16.98 -34.36 -4.47
C PHE A 338 15.51 -34.46 -4.05
N VAL A 339 15.19 -34.09 -2.80
CA VAL A 339 13.80 -34.00 -2.31
C VAL A 339 13.26 -32.58 -2.47
N ALA A 340 14.15 -31.58 -2.40
CA ALA A 340 13.82 -30.17 -2.52
C ALA A 340 14.74 -29.44 -3.48
N THR A 341 14.31 -28.27 -3.97
CA THR A 341 15.10 -27.39 -4.83
C THR A 341 15.12 -25.98 -4.27
N LEU A 342 16.28 -25.32 -4.35
CA LEU A 342 16.40 -23.90 -3.99
C LEU A 342 15.90 -23.01 -5.13
N HIS A 343 15.52 -21.78 -4.79
CA HIS A 343 15.19 -20.79 -5.79
C HIS A 343 16.46 -20.34 -6.55
N PRO A 344 16.45 -20.27 -7.90
CA PRO A 344 17.66 -19.99 -8.68
C PRO A 344 18.35 -18.66 -8.36
N LYS A 345 17.60 -17.70 -7.82
CA LYS A 345 18.10 -16.36 -7.47
C LYS A 345 18.19 -16.10 -5.96
N ASP A 346 17.60 -16.97 -5.14
CA ASP A 346 17.46 -16.73 -3.69
C ASP A 346 17.70 -18.02 -2.91
N ALA A 347 18.88 -18.16 -2.31
CA ALA A 347 19.25 -19.34 -1.55
C ALA A 347 18.47 -19.50 -0.24
N MET A 348 17.72 -18.48 0.21
CA MET A 348 16.85 -18.58 1.39
C MET A 348 15.44 -19.07 1.06
N ARG A 349 15.16 -19.43 -0.19
CA ARG A 349 13.87 -19.97 -0.61
C ARG A 349 14.02 -21.40 -1.09
N ILE A 350 13.23 -22.31 -0.53
CA ILE A 350 13.25 -23.74 -0.83
C ILE A 350 11.84 -24.22 -1.17
N ARG A 351 11.74 -25.12 -2.14
CA ARG A 351 10.48 -25.78 -2.50
C ARG A 351 10.66 -27.29 -2.53
N LEU A 352 9.58 -28.02 -2.25
CA LEU A 352 9.53 -29.46 -2.43
C LEU A 352 9.43 -29.78 -3.93
N ILE A 353 10.04 -30.88 -4.37
CA ILE A 353 9.76 -31.41 -5.70
C ILE A 353 8.36 -32.01 -5.69
N ASP A 354 7.59 -31.76 -6.76
CA ASP A 354 6.27 -32.34 -6.89
C ASP A 354 6.36 -33.84 -7.22
N PHE A 355 6.01 -34.66 -6.24
CA PHE A 355 5.93 -36.12 -6.39
C PHE A 355 4.53 -36.61 -6.78
N GLY A 356 3.52 -35.74 -6.71
CA GLY A 356 2.11 -36.08 -6.98
C GLY A 356 1.63 -35.68 -8.37
N GLY A 357 2.35 -34.77 -9.03
CA GLY A 357 2.08 -34.34 -10.39
C GLY A 357 2.11 -35.52 -11.36
N LYS A 358 0.95 -35.84 -11.94
CA LYS A 358 0.90 -36.72 -13.11
C LYS A 358 1.64 -36.01 -14.24
N ILE A 359 2.71 -36.59 -14.73
CA ILE A 359 3.29 -36.20 -16.01
C ILE A 359 2.22 -36.57 -17.05
N ASP A 360 1.43 -35.60 -17.49
CA ASP A 360 0.80 -35.74 -18.80
C ASP A 360 1.96 -35.89 -19.78
N ALA A 361 2.17 -37.13 -20.22
CA ALA A 361 3.14 -37.47 -21.23
C ALA A 361 2.80 -36.63 -22.46
N GLY A 362 3.54 -35.53 -22.62
CA GLY A 362 3.37 -34.58 -23.70
C GLY A 362 3.36 -35.31 -25.03
N ARG A 363 2.27 -35.11 -25.76
CA ARG A 363 2.14 -35.41 -27.18
C ARG A 363 2.41 -34.15 -27.97
#